data_AF-A0A7W9LFF2-F1
#
_entry.id   AF-A0A7W9LFF2-F1
#
_cell.length_a   1.000
_cell.length_b   1.000
_cell.length_c   1.000
_cell.angle_alpha   90.00
_cell.angle_beta   90.00
_cell.angle_gamma   90.00
#
_symmetry.space_group_name_H-M   'P 1'
#
loop_
_entity.id
_entity.type
_entity.pdbx_description
1 polymer ?
#
loop_
_entity_poly.entity_id
_entity_poly.type
_entity_poly.pdbx_seq_one_letter_code
_entity_poly.pdbx_strand_id
1 'polypeptide(L)'
;MFAMFQPSDRPFDRPYWLPWHGHGNGLSSDAWSELGDVPERRVDELLDAGIAAWAAYRPMPVRVRVRRRTPAPYRVWVDTWKHALAEDVTSRQLRRRRL
;
A
#
# COMPACT_ATOMS: atom_id res chain seq x y z
N MET A 1 28.64 -14.26 10.65
CA MET A 1 28.82 -12.85 10.24
C MET A 1 27.52 -12.43 9.57
N PHE A 2 26.63 -11.74 10.29
CA PHE A 2 25.30 -11.35 9.80
C PHE A 2 25.40 -10.02 9.07
N ALA A 3 25.01 -9.98 7.79
CA ALA A 3 24.97 -8.76 7.02
C ALA A 3 23.87 -7.83 7.56
N MET A 4 24.31 -6.62 7.86
CA MET A 4 23.54 -5.49 8.37
C MET A 4 22.48 -5.08 7.32
N PHE A 5 21.19 -5.16 7.68
CA PHE A 5 20.08 -4.64 6.89
C PHE A 5 20.24 -3.12 6.80
N GLN A 6 20.64 -2.62 5.64
CA GLN A 6 20.67 -1.18 5.34
C GLN A 6 19.33 -0.81 4.69
N PRO A 7 18.58 0.17 5.22
CA PRO A 7 17.43 0.73 4.51
C PRO A 7 17.99 1.49 3.31
N SER A 8 17.78 0.96 2.12
CA SER A 8 18.32 1.54 0.90
C SER A 8 17.35 2.59 0.37
N ASP A 9 17.65 3.86 0.68
CA ASP A 9 17.12 5.04 -0.01
C ASP A 9 17.70 5.16 -1.42
N ARG A 10 17.74 4.07 -2.20
CA ARG A 10 18.21 4.10 -3.59
C ARG A 10 17.01 4.17 -4.53
N PRO A 11 17.05 5.04 -5.55
CA PRO A 11 15.99 5.15 -6.54
C PRO A 11 15.77 3.86 -7.37
N PHE A 12 16.63 2.85 -7.22
CA PHE A 12 16.61 1.57 -7.97
C PHE A 12 15.99 0.38 -7.21
N ASP A 13 15.58 0.53 -5.95
CA ASP A 13 14.95 -0.57 -5.18
C ASP A 13 13.43 -0.68 -5.40
N ARG A 14 12.91 0.11 -6.32
CA ARG A 14 11.50 0.07 -6.74
C ARG A 14 11.42 -0.39 -8.18
N PRO A 15 10.59 -1.39 -8.49
CA PRO A 15 10.33 -1.78 -9.87
C PRO A 15 9.87 -0.59 -10.71
N TYR A 16 10.40 -0.46 -11.93
CA TYR A 16 10.10 0.65 -12.85
C TYR A 16 8.61 0.80 -13.19
N TRP A 17 7.81 -0.25 -12.97
CA TRP A 17 6.38 -0.27 -13.22
C TRP A 17 5.53 0.24 -12.05
N LEU A 18 6.11 0.44 -10.86
CA LEU A 18 5.42 1.14 -9.77
C LEU A 18 5.23 2.62 -10.13
N PRO A 19 4.08 3.23 -9.79
CA PRO A 19 3.86 4.64 -10.11
C PRO A 19 4.86 5.55 -9.39
N TRP A 20 5.54 6.40 -10.16
CA TRP A 20 6.57 7.31 -9.65
C TRP A 20 6.05 8.37 -8.67
N HIS A 21 4.77 8.76 -8.79
CA HIS A 21 4.11 9.77 -7.95
C HIS A 21 3.48 9.18 -6.67
N GLY A 22 3.86 7.96 -6.30
CA GLY A 22 3.44 7.35 -5.04
C GLY A 22 4.36 7.68 -3.87
N HIS A 23 4.05 7.11 -2.73
CA HIS A 23 4.90 7.10 -1.54
C HIS A 23 4.83 5.72 -0.89
N GLY A 24 5.89 5.35 -0.17
CA GLY A 24 5.98 4.08 0.54
C GLY A 24 6.68 4.27 1.86
N ASN A 25 6.73 3.21 2.66
CA ASN A 25 7.29 3.24 4.02
C ASN A 25 8.82 3.02 4.08
N GLY A 26 9.52 3.18 2.96
CA GLY A 26 10.98 3.01 2.88
C GLY A 26 11.47 1.57 2.95
N LEU A 27 10.57 0.58 3.09
CA LEU A 27 10.92 -0.83 3.01
C LEU A 27 11.01 -1.28 1.56
N SER A 28 12.02 -2.07 1.24
CA SER A 28 12.21 -2.71 -0.06
C SER A 28 11.53 -4.07 -0.12
N SER A 29 11.18 -4.50 -1.33
CA SER A 29 10.68 -5.85 -1.60
C SER A 29 11.20 -6.32 -2.95
N ASP A 30 11.61 -7.58 -3.03
CA ASP A 30 12.03 -8.23 -4.28
C ASP A 30 10.83 -8.48 -5.22
N ALA A 31 9.63 -8.61 -4.65
CA ALA A 31 8.40 -8.87 -5.38
C ALA A 31 7.25 -8.02 -4.84
N TRP A 32 6.49 -7.43 -5.76
CA TRP A 32 5.37 -6.54 -5.43
C TRP A 32 4.07 -7.10 -6.02
N SER A 33 3.02 -7.08 -5.21
CA SER A 33 1.67 -7.49 -5.59
C SER A 33 0.69 -6.37 -5.32
N GLU A 34 -0.31 -6.23 -6.19
CA GLU A 34 -1.38 -5.27 -5.99
C GLU A 34 -2.30 -5.73 -4.85
N LEU A 35 -2.51 -4.87 -3.86
CA LEU A 35 -3.46 -5.12 -2.78
C LEU A 35 -4.87 -4.61 -3.12
N GLY A 36 -4.95 -3.45 -3.77
CA GLY A 36 -6.21 -2.86 -4.22
C GLY A 36 -6.35 -1.37 -3.88
N ASP A 37 -7.58 -0.85 -4.01
CA ASP A 37 -7.89 0.54 -3.70
C ASP A 37 -8.14 0.76 -2.20
N VAL A 38 -7.43 1.71 -1.61
CA VAL A 38 -7.47 2.08 -0.21
C VAL A 38 -7.84 3.57 -0.06
N PRO A 39 -8.71 3.94 0.89
CA PRO A 39 -8.98 5.34 1.20
C PRO A 39 -7.78 5.98 1.89
N GLU A 40 -7.53 7.26 1.59
CA GLU A 40 -6.37 8.04 2.05
C GLU A 40 -6.02 7.85 3.53
N ARG A 41 -6.99 8.07 4.42
CA ARG A 41 -6.82 7.91 5.89
C ARG A 41 -6.35 6.53 6.38
N ARG A 42 -6.27 5.52 5.50
CA ARG A 42 -5.83 4.16 5.82
C ARG A 42 -4.53 3.77 5.14
N VAL A 43 -4.06 4.61 4.22
CA VAL A 43 -2.78 4.40 3.57
C VAL A 43 -1.70 4.40 4.65
N ASP A 44 -1.68 5.42 5.51
CA ASP A 44 -0.70 5.54 6.60
C ASP A 44 -0.74 4.32 7.54
N GLU A 45 -1.93 3.89 7.99
CA GLU A 45 -2.05 2.71 8.86
C GLU A 45 -1.54 1.41 8.21
N LEU A 46 -1.61 1.30 6.89
CA LEU A 46 -1.10 0.14 6.16
C LEU A 46 0.42 0.26 5.93
N LEU A 47 0.92 1.47 5.67
CA LEU A 47 2.35 1.77 5.59
C LEU A 47 3.05 1.53 6.93
N ASP A 48 2.38 1.77 8.05
CA ASP A 48 2.88 1.53 9.40
C ASP A 48 2.88 0.04 9.82
N ALA A 49 2.35 -0.86 8.99
CA ALA A 49 2.19 -2.28 9.33
C ALA A 49 3.48 -3.11 9.31
N GLY A 50 4.64 -2.51 9.00
CA GLY A 50 5.92 -3.23 8.89
C GLY A 50 6.01 -4.17 7.67
N ILE A 51 5.21 -3.88 6.64
CA ILE A 51 5.16 -4.59 5.37
C ILE A 51 5.64 -3.62 4.29
N ALA A 52 6.55 -4.03 3.40
CA ALA A 52 6.92 -3.15 2.30
C ALA A 52 5.69 -2.80 1.48
N ALA A 53 5.40 -1.51 1.40
CA ALA A 53 4.15 -1.00 0.87
C ALA A 53 4.38 0.31 0.12
N TRP A 54 3.66 0.45 -0.98
CA TRP A 54 3.70 1.59 -1.89
C TRP A 54 2.29 2.00 -2.23
N ALA A 55 1.94 3.26 -2.03
CA ALA A 55 0.62 3.81 -2.30
C ALA A 55 0.75 4.92 -3.34
N ALA A 56 -0.07 4.88 -4.38
CA ALA A 56 -0.11 5.92 -5.39
C ALA A 56 -1.54 6.40 -5.61
N TYR A 57 -1.69 7.72 -5.70
CA TYR A 57 -2.98 8.33 -5.99
C TYR A 57 -3.46 7.90 -7.39
N ARG A 58 -4.69 7.40 -7.45
CA ARG A 58 -5.42 6.99 -8.65
C ARG A 58 -6.80 7.66 -8.61
N PRO A 59 -7.01 8.78 -9.34
CA PRO A 59 -8.31 9.43 -9.35
C PRO A 59 -9.35 8.48 -9.96
N MET A 60 -10.41 8.18 -9.20
CA MET A 60 -11.56 7.46 -9.74
C MET A 60 -12.28 8.35 -10.77
N PRO A 61 -12.70 7.81 -11.93
CA PRO A 61 -13.54 8.56 -12.85
C PRO A 61 -14.85 8.94 -12.15
N VAL A 62 -15.13 10.24 -12.12
CA VAL A 62 -16.23 10.94 -11.41
C VAL A 62 -17.64 10.35 -11.67
N ARG A 63 -17.79 9.52 -12.72
CA ARG A 63 -19.07 8.92 -13.11
C ARG A 63 -19.52 7.75 -12.23
N VAL A 64 -18.68 7.21 -11.35
CA VAL A 64 -19.08 6.15 -10.42
C VAL A 64 -19.70 6.78 -9.16
N ARG A 65 -20.90 7.34 -9.30
CA ARG A 65 -21.78 7.75 -8.17
C ARG A 65 -22.33 6.50 -7.48
N VAL A 66 -21.46 5.69 -6.86
CA VAL A 66 -21.91 4.65 -5.94
C VAL A 66 -22.20 5.33 -4.61
N ARG A 67 -23.49 5.48 -4.31
CA ARG A 67 -24.10 6.20 -3.18
C ARG A 67 -23.60 5.86 -1.76
N ARG A 68 -22.57 5.02 -1.55
CA ARG A 68 -22.28 4.49 -0.20
C ARG A 68 -20.83 4.20 0.21
N ARG A 69 -19.80 4.53 -0.57
CA ARG A 69 -18.41 4.37 -0.10
C ARG A 69 -17.60 5.62 -0.38
N THR A 70 -16.96 6.14 0.67
CA THR A 70 -15.92 7.16 0.55
C THR A 70 -14.98 6.73 -0.59
N PRO A 71 -14.64 7.61 -1.54
CA PRO A 71 -13.70 7.26 -2.60
C PRO A 71 -12.43 6.69 -1.95
N ALA A 72 -11.91 5.62 -2.55
CA ALA A 72 -10.65 5.00 -2.17
C ALA A 72 -9.63 5.40 -3.24
N PRO A 73 -9.01 6.59 -3.12
CA PRO A 73 -8.32 7.20 -4.24
C PRO A 73 -6.86 6.74 -4.34
N TYR A 74 -6.40 5.83 -3.49
CA TYR A 74 -5.04 5.29 -3.55
C TYR A 74 -5.07 3.84 -3.98
N ARG A 75 -4.29 3.50 -5.00
CA ARG A 75 -3.93 2.11 -5.29
C ARG A 75 -2.73 1.74 -4.43
N VAL A 76 -2.76 0.58 -3.79
CA VAL A 76 -1.65 0.10 -2.95
C VAL A 76 -1.06 -1.18 -3.51
N TRP A 77 0.27 -1.26 -3.48
CA TRP A 77 1.08 -2.43 -3.74
C TRP A 77 1.85 -2.80 -2.48
N VAL A 78 2.04 -4.09 -2.26
CA VAL A 78 2.72 -4.64 -1.07
C VAL A 78 3.69 -5.75 -1.48
N ASP A 79 4.60 -6.10 -0.56
CA ASP A 79 5.41 -7.31 -0.68
C ASP A 79 4.53 -8.54 -0.95
N THR A 80 4.79 -9.22 -2.06
CA THR A 80 4.07 -10.42 -2.49
C THR A 80 4.06 -11.51 -1.41
N TRP A 81 5.16 -11.70 -0.69
CA TRP A 81 5.27 -12.72 0.35
C TRP A 81 4.46 -12.40 1.61
N LYS A 82 4.12 -11.12 1.81
CA LYS A 82 3.33 -10.63 2.94
C LYS A 82 1.93 -10.16 2.51
N HIS A 83 1.48 -10.53 1.32
CA HIS A 83 0.20 -10.09 0.77
C HIS A 83 -0.98 -10.48 1.66
N ALA A 84 -1.03 -11.74 2.12
CA ALA A 84 -2.07 -12.20 3.06
C ALA A 84 -2.09 -11.39 4.38
N LEU A 85 -0.91 -11.03 4.89
CA LEU A 85 -0.80 -10.19 6.09
C LEU A 85 -1.33 -8.78 5.83
N ALA A 86 -1.05 -8.21 4.65
CA ALA A 86 -1.57 -6.91 4.24
C ALA A 86 -3.10 -6.92 4.07
N GLU A 87 -3.66 -8.00 3.54
CA GLU A 87 -5.11 -8.21 3.48
C GLU A 87 -5.73 -8.28 4.88
N ASP A 88 -5.08 -8.98 5.82
CA ASP A 88 -5.52 -9.07 7.21
C ASP A 88 -5.48 -7.73 7.94
N VAL A 89 -4.43 -6.92 7.70
CA VAL A 89 -4.35 -5.55 8.23
C VAL A 89 -5.50 -4.72 7.68
N THR A 90 -5.70 -4.72 6.36
CA THR A 90 -6.76 -3.97 5.69
C THR A 90 -8.16 -4.41 6.17
N SER A 91 -8.37 -5.71 6.34
CA SER A 91 -9.60 -6.30 6.85
C SER A 91 -9.89 -5.89 8.30
N ARG A 92 -8.86 -5.88 9.16
CA ARG A 92 -8.98 -5.39 10.55
C ARG A 92 -9.35 -3.90 10.59
N GLN A 93 -8.74 -3.07 9.75
CA GLN A 93 -9.10 -1.65 9.63
C GLN A 93 -10.56 -1.49 9.16
N LEU A 94 -11.03 -2.30 8.21
CA LEU A 94 -12.43 -2.32 7.77
C LEU A 94 -13.40 -2.66 8.91
N ARG A 95 -13.05 -3.66 9.73
CA ARG A 95 -13.89 -4.10 10.86
C ARG A 95 -13.95 -3.10 12.01
N ARG A 96 -12.85 -2.42 12.35
CA ARG A 96 -12.80 -1.37 13.40
C ARG A 96 -13.76 -0.19 13.17
N ARG A 97 -14.29 -0.04 11.95
CA ARG A 97 -15.15 1.08 11.54
C ARG A 97 -16.65 0.77 11.59
N ARG A 98 -17.04 -0.44 12.02
CA ARG A 98 -18.45 -0.86 12.15
C ARG A 98 -18.96 -0.86 13.60
N LEU A 99 -18.13 -0.46 14.56
CA LEU A 99 -18.48 -0.19 15.96
C LEU A 99 -18.37 1.31 16.20
#